data_AF-A0A522WI11-F1
#
_entry.id   AF-A0A522WI11-F1
#
_cell.length_a   1.000
_cell.length_b   1.000
_cell.length_c   1.000
_cell.angle_alpha   90.00
_cell.angle_beta   90.00
_cell.angle_gamma   90.00
#
_symmetry.space_group_name_H-M   'P 1'
#
loop_
_entity.id
_entity.type
_entity.pdbx_description
1 polymer ?
#
loop_
_entity_poly.entity_id
_entity_poly.type
_entity_poly.pdbx_seq_one_letter_code
_entity_poly.pdbx_strand_id
1 'polypeptide(L)'
;MALAKSLGFHDKLIEITLERIRELNSQKSPVKGFIQHPIEKESFRLIGRELGETGFSTSELNIVKRVIHTTADFDFKNTMRFSSGALSAGITAIKNGANMVTDVKMVEAGISKERLAGFGNGRVICFSRAGFPAEKAVGTGAATQTALAMQKAAPYINGAIVVIGNAPTALAELLRLAEKGLVKPALVIGVPVGFVGAVEAKQELFDSGLDFITCLGRKGGSTVAVSVANGVVIEALGGINANAG
;
A
#
# COMPACT_ATOMS: atom_id res chain seq x y z
N MET A 1 54.60 -24.77 -2.04
CA MET A 1 53.25 -24.46 -2.56
C MET A 1 52.75 -23.25 -1.77
N ALA A 2 52.99 -22.03 -2.27
CA ALA A 2 52.66 -20.80 -1.55
C ALA A 2 51.20 -20.41 -1.83
N LEU A 3 50.37 -20.37 -0.78
CA LEU A 3 49.00 -19.84 -0.85
C LEU A 3 49.04 -18.36 -1.18
N ALA A 4 48.40 -17.96 -2.28
CA ALA A 4 48.12 -16.57 -2.58
C ALA A 4 47.19 -15.99 -1.51
N LYS A 5 47.70 -15.05 -0.70
CA LYS A 5 46.86 -14.21 0.14
C LYS A 5 45.94 -13.39 -0.77
N SER A 6 44.64 -13.50 -0.56
CA SER A 6 43.63 -12.62 -1.16
C SER A 6 44.07 -11.16 -0.96
N LEU A 7 44.26 -10.41 -2.05
CA LEU A 7 44.34 -8.96 -1.98
C LEU A 7 42.97 -8.48 -1.51
N GLY A 8 42.86 -8.20 -0.21
CA GLY A 8 41.69 -7.56 0.37
C GLY A 8 41.37 -6.24 -0.33
N PHE A 9 40.14 -5.75 -0.12
CA PHE A 9 39.65 -4.52 -0.71
C PHE A 9 40.63 -3.36 -0.46
N HIS A 10 40.95 -2.62 -1.53
CA HIS A 10 41.86 -1.47 -1.47
C HIS A 10 41.22 -0.34 -0.65
N ASP A 11 41.94 0.25 0.31
CA ASP A 11 41.39 1.22 1.27
C ASP A 11 40.66 2.41 0.62
N LYS A 12 41.21 2.94 -0.47
CA LYS A 12 40.56 3.99 -1.28
C LYS A 12 39.17 3.60 -1.81
N LEU A 13 38.95 2.32 -2.12
CA LEU A 13 37.67 1.84 -2.60
C LEU A 13 36.62 1.82 -1.48
N ILE A 14 37.06 1.48 -0.26
CA ILE A 14 36.23 1.53 0.95
C ILE A 14 35.86 2.99 1.25
N GLU A 15 36.84 3.89 1.19
CA GLU A 15 36.66 5.31 1.47
C GLU A 15 35.67 5.97 0.50
N ILE A 16 35.84 5.75 -0.81
CA ILE A 16 34.91 6.24 -1.85
C ILE A 16 33.50 5.66 -1.65
N THR A 17 33.40 4.38 -1.27
CA THR A 17 32.10 3.73 -1.02
C THR A 17 31.42 4.34 0.21
N LEU A 18 32.17 4.59 1.29
CA LEU A 18 31.66 5.24 2.50
C LEU A 18 31.25 6.69 2.25
N GLU A 19 32.01 7.46 1.46
CA GLU A 19 31.64 8.81 1.05
C GLU A 19 30.33 8.81 0.26
N ARG A 20 30.18 7.92 -0.72
CA ARG A 20 28.93 7.79 -1.49
C ARG A 20 27.75 7.38 -0.62
N ILE A 21 27.94 6.47 0.34
CA ILE A 21 26.90 6.10 1.32
C ILE A 21 26.52 7.30 2.19
N ARG A 22 27.50 8.12 2.62
CA ARG A 22 27.23 9.35 3.39
C ARG A 22 26.50 10.40 2.55
N GLU A 23 26.89 10.61 1.30
CA GLU A 23 26.18 11.50 0.37
C GLU A 23 24.73 11.05 0.15
N LEU A 24 24.50 9.75 -0.11
CA LEU A 24 23.16 9.18 -0.25
C LEU A 24 22.32 9.32 1.02
N ASN A 25 22.93 9.19 2.20
CA ASN A 25 22.22 9.41 3.48
C ASN A 25 21.98 10.90 3.77
N SER A 26 22.86 11.80 3.34
CA SER A 26 22.71 13.25 3.50
C SER A 26 21.64 13.86 2.59
N GLN A 27 21.28 13.17 1.50
CA GLN A 27 20.17 13.54 0.62
C GLN A 27 18.79 13.11 1.14
N LYS A 28 18.72 12.32 2.23
CA LYS A 28 17.44 12.00 2.86
C LYS A 28 16.93 13.23 3.62
N SER A 29 15.97 13.93 3.02
CA SER A 29 15.21 14.96 3.72
C SER A 29 14.63 14.38 5.02
N PRO A 30 14.71 15.10 6.16
CA PRO A 30 14.15 14.61 7.41
C PRO A 30 12.67 14.31 7.22
N VAL A 31 12.25 13.12 7.69
CA VAL A 31 10.86 12.70 7.67
C VAL A 31 10.06 13.66 8.55
N LYS A 32 9.33 14.59 7.93
CA LYS A 32 8.48 15.53 8.65
C LYS A 32 7.25 14.78 9.17
N GLY A 33 6.99 14.87 10.48
CA GLY A 33 5.82 14.22 11.09
C GLY A 33 4.49 14.72 10.49
N PHE A 34 3.43 13.91 10.61
CA PHE A 34 2.10 14.29 10.14
C PHE A 34 1.40 15.20 11.14
N ILE A 35 1.01 16.40 10.70
CA ILE A 35 0.17 17.32 11.45
C ILE A 35 -1.24 17.24 10.89
N GLN A 36 -2.18 16.81 11.72
CA GLN A 36 -3.58 16.69 11.33
C GLN A 36 -4.24 18.08 11.26
N HIS A 37 -4.99 18.34 10.19
CA HIS A 37 -5.75 19.59 10.07
C HIS A 37 -6.85 19.67 11.15
N PRO A 38 -7.12 20.82 11.79
CA PRO A 38 -8.10 20.93 12.87
C PRO A 38 -9.51 20.42 12.50
N ILE A 39 -9.97 20.69 11.28
CA ILE A 39 -11.27 20.20 10.78
C ILE A 39 -11.29 18.68 10.64
N GLU A 40 -10.18 18.08 10.19
CA GLU A 40 -10.07 16.61 10.09
C GLU A 40 -10.03 15.99 11.49
N LYS A 41 -9.31 16.61 12.43
CA LYS A 41 -9.25 16.19 13.85
C LYS A 41 -10.65 16.21 14.48
N GLU A 42 -11.41 17.28 14.27
CA GLU A 42 -12.78 17.39 14.78
C GLU A 42 -13.71 16.37 14.11
N SER A 43 -13.57 16.15 12.80
CA SER A 43 -14.32 15.11 12.09
C SER A 43 -14.03 13.71 12.68
N PHE A 44 -12.77 13.38 12.94
CA PHE A 44 -12.38 12.10 13.54
C PHE A 44 -12.89 11.93 14.97
N ARG A 45 -13.03 13.03 15.72
CA ARG A 45 -13.64 13.04 17.05
C ARG A 45 -15.13 12.71 16.96
N LEU A 46 -15.86 13.35 16.06
CA LEU A 46 -17.29 13.10 15.82
C LEU A 46 -17.55 11.66 15.34
N ILE A 47 -16.79 11.21 14.34
CA ILE A 47 -16.85 9.83 13.83
C ILE A 47 -16.55 8.84 14.97
N GLY A 48 -15.52 9.11 15.79
CA GLY A 48 -15.19 8.25 16.92
C GLY A 48 -16.31 8.13 17.95
N ARG A 49 -17.02 9.22 18.23
CA ARG A 49 -18.18 9.20 19.12
C ARG A 49 -19.32 8.35 18.57
N GLU A 50 -19.59 8.45 17.27
CA GLU A 50 -20.66 7.71 16.60
C GLU A 50 -20.33 6.23 16.39
N LEU A 51 -19.04 5.91 16.17
CA LEU A 51 -18.57 4.52 16.11
C LEU A 51 -18.76 3.78 17.44
N GLY A 52 -18.65 4.46 18.57
CA GLY A 52 -18.66 3.83 19.89
C GLY A 52 -17.52 2.82 20.04
N GLU A 53 -17.76 1.74 20.80
CA GLU A 53 -16.78 0.68 20.99
C GLU A 53 -16.58 -0.17 19.73
N THR A 54 -15.32 -0.54 19.48
CA THR A 54 -14.90 -1.34 18.32
C THR A 54 -13.82 -2.32 18.74
N GLY A 55 -13.70 -3.44 18.02
CA GLY A 55 -12.60 -4.41 18.21
C GLY A 55 -11.29 -4.03 17.53
N PHE A 56 -11.20 -2.84 16.91
CA PHE A 56 -9.99 -2.39 16.23
C PHE A 56 -8.95 -1.90 17.23
N SER A 57 -7.68 -2.19 16.97
CA SER A 57 -6.56 -1.50 17.61
C SER A 57 -6.58 0.01 17.29
N THR A 58 -5.81 0.81 18.02
CA THR A 58 -5.75 2.27 17.79
C THR A 58 -5.36 2.61 16.35
N SER A 59 -4.35 1.94 15.79
CA SER A 59 -3.89 2.19 14.42
C SER A 59 -4.89 1.72 13.37
N GLU A 60 -5.56 0.58 13.57
CA GLU A 60 -6.63 0.13 12.68
C GLU A 60 -7.83 1.09 12.73
N LEU A 61 -8.20 1.56 13.92
CA LEU A 61 -9.29 2.50 14.12
C LEU A 61 -9.01 3.84 13.44
N ASN A 62 -7.76 4.31 13.44
CA ASN A 62 -7.37 5.52 12.70
C ASN A 62 -7.62 5.37 11.19
N ILE A 63 -7.32 4.19 10.63
CA ILE A 63 -7.57 3.89 9.22
C ILE A 63 -9.07 3.80 8.94
N VAL A 64 -9.83 3.10 9.80
CA VAL A 64 -11.30 2.98 9.66
C VAL A 64 -11.96 4.36 9.72
N LYS A 65 -11.58 5.21 10.68
CA LYS A 65 -12.06 6.60 10.77
C LYS A 65 -11.72 7.42 9.53
N ARG A 66 -10.52 7.23 8.96
CA ARG A 66 -10.12 7.90 7.72
C ARG A 66 -10.97 7.46 6.53
N VAL A 67 -11.26 6.17 6.41
CA VAL A 67 -12.16 5.64 5.38
C VAL A 67 -13.54 6.29 5.54
N ILE A 68 -14.14 6.21 6.73
CA ILE A 68 -15.45 6.80 7.03
C ILE A 68 -15.47 8.31 6.78
N HIS A 69 -14.42 9.03 7.15
CA HIS A 69 -14.31 10.46 6.89
C HIS A 69 -14.40 10.80 5.39
N THR A 70 -13.77 9.97 4.55
CA THR A 70 -13.76 10.20 3.10
C THR A 70 -15.01 9.69 2.37
N THR A 71 -15.79 8.80 2.99
CA THR A 71 -16.98 8.20 2.38
C THR A 71 -18.30 8.62 3.02
N ALA A 72 -18.25 9.21 4.22
CA ALA A 72 -19.38 9.41 5.12
C ALA A 72 -20.21 8.13 5.38
N ASP A 73 -19.57 6.97 5.35
CA ASP A 73 -20.25 5.67 5.40
C ASP A 73 -19.76 4.82 6.57
N PHE A 74 -20.56 4.70 7.62
CA PHE A 74 -20.21 3.97 8.84
C PHE A 74 -20.24 2.44 8.67
N ASP A 75 -20.78 1.90 7.57
CA ASP A 75 -20.76 0.44 7.34
C ASP A 75 -19.35 -0.12 7.19
N PHE A 76 -18.37 0.74 6.89
CA PHE A 76 -16.95 0.34 6.90
C PHE A 76 -16.48 -0.12 8.27
N LYS A 77 -17.11 0.29 9.37
CA LYS A 77 -16.88 -0.30 10.71
C LYS A 77 -17.06 -1.82 10.70
N ASN A 78 -18.08 -2.29 10.01
CA ASN A 78 -18.52 -3.69 10.07
C ASN A 78 -17.83 -4.57 9.02
N THR A 79 -17.39 -3.97 7.92
CA THR A 79 -16.86 -4.68 6.74
C THR A 79 -15.35 -4.67 6.63
N MET A 80 -14.66 -3.68 7.22
CA MET A 80 -13.20 -3.60 7.19
C MET A 80 -12.57 -4.80 7.90
N ARG A 81 -11.55 -5.39 7.28
CA ARG A 81 -10.78 -6.53 7.80
C ARG A 81 -9.30 -6.26 7.59
N PHE A 82 -8.52 -6.69 8.56
CA PHE A 82 -7.07 -6.59 8.60
C PHE A 82 -6.53 -7.98 8.93
N SER A 83 -5.46 -8.40 8.25
CA SER A 83 -4.66 -9.51 8.75
C SER A 83 -3.92 -9.06 10.02
N SER A 84 -3.54 -10.02 10.89
CA SER A 84 -2.84 -9.72 12.15
C SER A 84 -1.53 -8.93 11.95
N GLY A 85 -0.82 -9.15 10.84
CA GLY A 85 0.42 -8.46 10.48
C GLY A 85 0.27 -7.25 9.56
N ALA A 86 -0.95 -6.87 9.16
CA ALA A 86 -1.16 -5.93 8.05
C ALA A 86 -0.44 -4.60 8.23
N LEU A 87 -0.66 -3.94 9.38
CA LEU A 87 -0.11 -2.61 9.63
C LEU A 87 1.39 -2.64 9.91
N SER A 88 1.87 -3.64 10.66
CA SER A 88 3.30 -3.76 10.93
C SER A 88 4.08 -4.05 9.65
N ALA A 89 3.58 -4.93 8.78
CA ALA A 89 4.18 -5.24 7.49
C ALA A 89 4.17 -4.01 6.56
N GLY A 90 3.04 -3.30 6.45
CA GLY A 90 2.93 -2.07 5.66
C GLY A 90 3.84 -0.95 6.14
N ILE A 91 3.87 -0.68 7.44
CA ILE A 91 4.73 0.35 8.05
C ILE A 91 6.21 0.00 7.81
N THR A 92 6.59 -1.26 7.99
CA THR A 92 7.97 -1.73 7.77
C THR A 92 8.36 -1.58 6.30
N ALA A 93 7.48 -1.96 5.37
CA ALA A 93 7.72 -1.80 3.94
C ALA A 93 7.91 -0.34 3.55
N ILE A 94 7.06 0.57 4.04
CA ILE A 94 7.19 2.01 3.79
C ILE A 94 8.52 2.53 4.34
N LYS A 95 8.86 2.21 5.59
CA LYS A 95 10.11 2.65 6.22
C LYS A 95 11.36 2.13 5.50
N ASN A 96 11.26 1.00 4.83
CA ASN A 96 12.32 0.43 4.00
C ASN A 96 12.35 0.98 2.56
N GLY A 97 11.50 1.96 2.23
CA GLY A 97 11.43 2.57 0.90
C GLY A 97 10.79 1.67 -0.16
N ALA A 98 9.87 0.80 0.21
CA ALA A 98 9.18 -0.09 -0.72
C ALA A 98 8.35 0.68 -1.77
N ASN A 99 8.16 0.07 -2.94
CA ASN A 99 7.25 0.59 -3.94
C ASN A 99 5.78 0.44 -3.49
N MET A 100 4.91 1.28 -4.02
CA MET A 100 3.47 1.09 -4.02
C MET A 100 3.00 0.83 -5.46
N VAL A 101 2.36 -0.32 -5.69
CA VAL A 101 1.84 -0.70 -7.02
C VAL A 101 0.32 -0.53 -7.01
N THR A 102 -0.25 0.20 -7.96
CA THR A 102 -1.70 0.46 -8.00
C THR A 102 -2.38 -0.09 -9.25
N ASP A 103 -3.66 -0.47 -9.12
CA ASP A 103 -4.45 -0.98 -10.23
C ASP A 103 -4.86 0.12 -11.22
N VAL A 104 -5.21 1.31 -10.73
CA VAL A 104 -5.64 2.46 -11.55
C VAL A 104 -4.90 3.76 -11.24
N LYS A 105 -4.84 4.65 -12.25
CA LYS A 105 -4.19 5.96 -12.15
C LYS A 105 -4.81 6.88 -11.10
N MET A 106 -6.12 6.77 -10.85
CA MET A 106 -6.78 7.55 -9.81
C MET A 106 -6.23 7.21 -8.42
N VAL A 107 -5.94 5.93 -8.15
CA VAL A 107 -5.32 5.50 -6.90
C VAL A 107 -3.88 6.01 -6.82
N GLU A 108 -3.11 5.89 -7.91
CA GLU A 108 -1.74 6.45 -7.97
C GLU A 108 -1.71 7.95 -7.65
N ALA A 109 -2.64 8.71 -8.23
CA ALA A 109 -2.70 10.16 -8.05
C ALA A 109 -3.10 10.58 -6.64
N GLY A 110 -3.91 9.77 -5.94
CA GLY A 110 -4.36 10.07 -4.58
C GLY A 110 -3.35 9.74 -3.47
N ILE A 111 -2.37 8.88 -3.74
CA ILE A 111 -1.33 8.52 -2.77
C ILE A 111 -0.33 9.66 -2.61
N SER A 112 -0.05 10.06 -1.37
CA SER A 112 0.85 11.18 -1.05
C SER A 112 2.32 10.83 -1.31
N LYS A 113 2.80 11.13 -2.52
CA LYS A 113 4.20 10.94 -2.95
C LYS A 113 5.19 11.74 -2.09
N GLU A 114 4.79 12.93 -1.64
CA GLU A 114 5.59 13.79 -0.76
C GLU A 114 5.91 13.11 0.58
N ARG A 115 4.91 12.49 1.22
CA ARG A 115 5.11 11.78 2.49
C ARG A 115 5.97 10.52 2.33
N LEU A 116 5.84 9.83 1.20
CA LEU A 116 6.66 8.66 0.88
C LEU A 116 8.13 9.01 0.64
N ALA A 117 8.41 10.18 0.05
CA ALA A 117 9.78 10.61 -0.26
C ALA A 117 10.68 10.70 0.99
N GLY A 118 10.11 10.92 2.18
CA GLY A 118 10.86 10.92 3.43
C GLY A 118 11.46 9.56 3.80
N PHE A 119 10.86 8.45 3.35
CA PHE A 119 11.31 7.10 3.72
C PHE A 119 12.29 6.45 2.72
N GLY A 120 12.61 7.15 1.63
CA GLY A 120 13.55 6.70 0.61
C GLY A 120 12.99 6.76 -0.80
N ASN A 121 13.52 5.91 -1.68
CA ASN A 121 13.26 5.98 -3.13
C ASN A 121 12.03 5.17 -3.58
N GLY A 122 11.13 4.83 -2.66
CA GLY A 122 9.90 4.10 -2.97
C GLY A 122 9.04 4.89 -3.95
N ARG A 123 8.57 4.24 -5.02
CA ARG A 123 7.75 4.87 -6.06
C ARG A 123 6.31 4.38 -6.00
N VAL A 124 5.37 5.26 -6.35
CA VAL A 124 3.99 4.85 -6.66
C VAL A 124 3.92 4.56 -8.16
N ILE A 125 3.57 3.32 -8.51
CA ILE A 125 3.67 2.79 -9.87
C ILE A 125 2.30 2.27 -10.31
N CYS A 126 1.83 2.72 -11.46
CA CYS A 126 0.62 2.18 -12.08
C CYS A 126 0.87 1.90 -13.56
N PHE A 127 0.62 0.64 -13.95
CA PHE A 127 0.78 0.15 -15.33
C PHE A 127 -0.51 0.21 -16.13
N SER A 128 -1.64 0.57 -15.53
CA SER A 128 -2.86 0.77 -16.30
C SER A 128 -2.80 2.09 -17.08
N ARG A 129 -3.39 2.09 -18.28
CA ARG A 129 -3.47 3.26 -19.15
C ARG A 129 -4.89 3.81 -19.09
N ALA A 130 -5.03 5.12 -18.91
CA ALA A 130 -6.31 5.78 -19.06
C ALA A 130 -6.81 5.61 -20.50
N GLY A 131 -8.09 5.25 -20.69
CA GLY A 131 -8.75 5.21 -21.99
C GLY A 131 -8.44 4.00 -22.89
N PHE A 132 -7.88 2.90 -22.36
CA PHE A 132 -7.65 1.69 -23.15
C PHE A 132 -8.88 0.75 -23.12
N PRO A 133 -9.48 0.38 -24.27
CA PRO A 133 -10.60 -0.57 -24.32
C PRO A 133 -10.20 -1.95 -23.81
N ALA A 134 -11.09 -2.60 -23.06
CA ALA A 134 -10.92 -3.96 -22.53
C ALA A 134 -10.68 -5.01 -23.62
N GLU A 135 -11.10 -4.72 -24.85
CA GLU A 135 -11.07 -5.61 -26.02
C GLU A 135 -9.66 -6.09 -26.40
N LYS A 136 -8.59 -5.35 -26.06
CA LYS A 136 -7.19 -5.76 -26.35
C LYS A 136 -6.61 -6.79 -25.37
N ALA A 137 -7.34 -7.19 -24.33
CA ALA A 137 -6.92 -8.25 -23.41
C ALA A 137 -7.18 -9.65 -23.98
N VAL A 138 -8.15 -9.77 -24.90
CA VAL A 138 -8.53 -11.00 -25.60
C VAL A 138 -7.39 -11.44 -26.51
N GLY A 139 -6.60 -12.41 -26.05
CA GLY A 139 -5.42 -12.93 -26.76
C GLY A 139 -4.18 -13.17 -25.89
N THR A 140 -4.18 -12.65 -24.65
CA THR A 140 -3.04 -12.78 -23.72
C THR A 140 -3.27 -13.76 -22.55
N GLY A 141 -4.46 -14.36 -22.46
CA GLY A 141 -4.88 -15.18 -21.32
C GLY A 141 -5.29 -14.37 -20.07
N ALA A 142 -5.05 -13.05 -20.05
CA ALA A 142 -5.59 -12.14 -19.04
C ALA A 142 -7.00 -11.67 -19.45
N ALA A 143 -7.97 -11.77 -18.54
CA ALA A 143 -9.37 -11.41 -18.84
C ALA A 143 -9.59 -9.89 -18.98
N THR A 144 -8.72 -9.04 -18.42
CA THR A 144 -8.89 -7.58 -18.41
C THR A 144 -7.57 -6.82 -18.52
N GLN A 145 -7.67 -5.53 -18.88
CA GLN A 145 -6.53 -4.61 -18.98
C GLN A 145 -5.82 -4.40 -17.64
N THR A 146 -6.57 -4.42 -16.53
CA THR A 146 -6.02 -4.27 -15.17
C THR A 146 -5.35 -5.56 -14.68
N ALA A 147 -5.85 -6.74 -15.05
CA ALA A 147 -5.14 -8.00 -14.84
C ALA A 147 -3.80 -8.03 -15.59
N LEU A 148 -3.79 -7.66 -16.87
CA LEU A 148 -2.53 -7.53 -17.63
C LEU A 148 -1.58 -6.48 -17.04
N ALA A 149 -2.11 -5.39 -16.49
CA ALA A 149 -1.30 -4.40 -15.79
C ALA A 149 -0.63 -4.99 -14.53
N MET A 150 -1.31 -5.87 -13.79
CA MET A 150 -0.71 -6.58 -12.64
C MET A 150 0.39 -7.55 -13.07
N GLN A 151 0.21 -8.27 -14.18
CA GLN A 151 1.29 -9.11 -14.74
C GLN A 151 2.54 -8.29 -15.09
N LYS A 152 2.35 -7.13 -15.73
CA LYS A 152 3.46 -6.20 -16.03
C LYS A 152 4.09 -5.61 -14.77
N ALA A 153 3.32 -5.47 -13.71
CA ALA A 153 3.80 -4.98 -12.43
C ALA A 153 4.56 -6.02 -11.62
N ALA A 154 4.45 -7.32 -11.94
CA ALA A 154 5.04 -8.42 -11.16
C ALA A 154 6.52 -8.21 -10.74
N PRO A 155 7.43 -7.71 -11.60
CA PRO A 155 8.82 -7.43 -11.21
C PRO A 155 8.98 -6.38 -10.09
N TYR A 156 7.93 -5.59 -9.82
CA TYR A 156 7.91 -4.52 -8.83
C TYR A 156 7.11 -4.88 -7.57
N ILE A 157 6.50 -6.07 -7.50
CA ILE A 157 5.57 -6.45 -6.42
C ILE A 157 6.30 -7.04 -5.21
N ASN A 158 7.46 -7.69 -5.39
CA ASN A 158 8.18 -8.31 -4.29
C ASN A 158 8.58 -7.28 -3.22
N GLY A 159 8.06 -7.46 -2.00
CA GLY A 159 8.24 -6.53 -0.88
C GLY A 159 7.49 -5.20 -1.01
N ALA A 160 6.70 -5.02 -2.07
CA ALA A 160 5.92 -3.80 -2.30
C ALA A 160 4.56 -3.85 -1.61
N ILE A 161 3.94 -2.68 -1.49
CA ILE A 161 2.53 -2.57 -1.09
C ILE A 161 1.70 -2.51 -2.37
N VAL A 162 0.75 -3.43 -2.53
CA VAL A 162 -0.14 -3.44 -3.70
C VAL A 162 -1.49 -2.86 -3.31
N VAL A 163 -1.97 -1.85 -4.02
CA VAL A 163 -3.15 -1.06 -3.71
C VAL A 163 -4.17 -1.17 -4.84
N ILE A 164 -5.25 -1.92 -4.61
CA ILE A 164 -6.27 -2.22 -5.60
C ILE A 164 -7.60 -1.63 -5.14
N GLY A 165 -8.02 -0.56 -5.79
CA GLY A 165 -9.25 0.17 -5.43
C GLY A 165 -10.40 -0.01 -6.40
N ASN A 166 -10.15 -0.44 -7.64
CA ASN A 166 -11.16 -0.39 -8.69
C ASN A 166 -11.48 -1.76 -9.30
N ALA A 167 -10.48 -2.56 -9.65
CA ALA A 167 -10.71 -3.75 -10.47
C ALA A 167 -10.62 -5.06 -9.67
N PRO A 168 -11.74 -5.79 -9.47
CA PRO A 168 -11.70 -7.14 -8.89
C PRO A 168 -10.77 -8.11 -9.63
N THR A 169 -10.71 -7.98 -10.95
CA THR A 169 -9.84 -8.80 -11.80
C THR A 169 -8.35 -8.51 -11.60
N ALA A 170 -7.98 -7.30 -11.17
CA ALA A 170 -6.60 -7.02 -10.77
C ALA A 170 -6.26 -7.76 -9.47
N LEU A 171 -7.19 -7.80 -8.52
CA LEU A 171 -7.00 -8.50 -7.26
C LEU A 171 -6.89 -10.01 -7.47
N ALA A 172 -7.82 -10.60 -8.23
CA ALA A 172 -7.77 -12.01 -8.58
C ALA A 172 -6.46 -12.39 -9.28
N GLU A 173 -5.98 -11.55 -10.22
CA GLU A 173 -4.71 -11.81 -10.89
C GLU A 173 -3.50 -11.70 -9.97
N LEU A 174 -3.49 -10.72 -9.04
CA LEU A 174 -2.46 -10.62 -8.01
C LEU A 174 -2.41 -11.89 -7.15
N LEU A 175 -3.57 -12.36 -6.67
CA LEU A 175 -3.68 -13.56 -5.85
C LEU A 175 -3.18 -14.79 -6.60
N ARG A 176 -3.59 -14.95 -7.86
CA ARG A 176 -3.10 -16.03 -8.74
C ARG A 176 -1.60 -16.00 -8.96
N LEU A 177 -0.98 -14.82 -9.03
CA LEU A 177 0.48 -14.68 -9.15
C LEU A 177 1.19 -15.02 -7.82
N ALA A 178 0.59 -14.63 -6.70
CA ALA A 178 1.13 -14.90 -5.37
C ALA A 178 1.05 -16.39 -5.01
N GLU A 179 -0.08 -17.05 -5.31
CA GLU A 179 -0.29 -18.50 -5.12
C GLU A 179 0.75 -19.32 -5.89
N LYS A 180 1.12 -18.89 -7.10
CA LYS A 180 2.17 -19.51 -7.91
C LYS A 180 3.60 -19.18 -7.45
N GLY A 181 3.77 -18.41 -6.37
CA GLY A 181 5.07 -17.98 -5.85
C GLY A 181 5.82 -17.00 -6.76
N LEU A 182 5.15 -16.39 -7.74
CA LEU A 182 5.77 -15.46 -8.70
C LEU A 182 5.96 -14.06 -8.11
N VAL A 183 5.13 -13.71 -7.13
CA VAL A 183 5.21 -12.43 -6.41
C VAL A 183 4.96 -12.63 -4.92
N LYS A 184 5.56 -11.78 -4.10
CA LYS A 184 5.37 -11.74 -2.65
C LYS A 184 5.22 -10.29 -2.17
N PRO A 185 4.01 -9.73 -2.20
CA PRO A 185 3.78 -8.38 -1.66
C PRO A 185 4.04 -8.34 -0.15
N ALA A 186 4.47 -7.21 0.36
CA ALA A 186 4.58 -6.96 1.80
C ALA A 186 3.21 -6.65 2.43
N LEU A 187 2.30 -6.04 1.66
CA LEU A 187 0.93 -5.77 2.07
C LEU A 187 0.04 -5.64 0.83
N VAL A 188 -1.18 -6.19 0.90
CA VAL A 188 -2.22 -6.00 -0.12
C VAL A 188 -3.37 -5.18 0.45
N ILE A 189 -3.56 -3.96 -0.07
CA ILE A 189 -4.77 -3.15 0.17
C ILE A 189 -5.75 -3.49 -0.96
N GLY A 190 -6.62 -4.47 -0.73
CA GLY A 190 -7.57 -4.97 -1.73
C GLY A 190 -8.98 -4.54 -1.41
N VAL A 191 -9.40 -3.37 -1.91
CA VAL A 191 -10.74 -2.82 -1.69
C VAL A 191 -11.47 -2.48 -3.00
N PRO A 192 -11.46 -3.36 -4.04
CA PRO A 192 -12.21 -3.10 -5.25
C PRO A 192 -13.71 -2.98 -4.95
N VAL A 193 -14.35 -1.99 -5.58
CA VAL A 193 -15.81 -1.84 -5.60
C VAL A 193 -16.37 -2.63 -6.78
N GLY A 194 -17.56 -3.20 -6.62
CA GLY A 194 -18.25 -3.81 -7.75
C GLY A 194 -19.39 -4.73 -7.36
N PHE A 195 -20.23 -5.01 -8.35
CA PHE A 195 -21.34 -5.96 -8.23
C PHE A 195 -20.99 -7.35 -8.79
N VAL A 196 -19.87 -7.46 -9.53
CA VAL A 196 -19.40 -8.70 -10.15
C VAL A 196 -17.94 -8.93 -9.75
N GLY A 197 -17.64 -10.08 -9.16
CA GLY A 197 -16.27 -10.52 -8.81
C GLY A 197 -15.65 -9.83 -7.59
N ALA A 198 -16.18 -8.69 -7.13
CA ALA A 198 -15.60 -7.93 -6.03
C ALA A 198 -15.72 -8.65 -4.69
N VAL A 199 -16.85 -9.30 -4.44
CA VAL A 199 -17.08 -10.04 -3.18
C VAL A 199 -16.15 -11.24 -3.12
N GLU A 200 -16.10 -11.99 -4.22
CA GLU A 200 -15.33 -13.22 -4.36
C GLU A 200 -13.82 -12.93 -4.26
N ALA A 201 -13.31 -11.94 -4.99
CA ALA A 201 -11.89 -11.61 -4.97
C ALA A 201 -11.42 -11.08 -3.59
N LYS A 202 -12.28 -10.36 -2.87
CA LYS A 202 -11.95 -9.89 -1.51
C LYS A 202 -12.03 -11.01 -0.47
N GLN A 203 -12.95 -11.96 -0.66
CA GLN A 203 -13.00 -13.17 0.16
C GLN A 203 -11.75 -14.02 -0.06
N GLU A 204 -11.35 -14.23 -1.32
CA GLU A 204 -10.12 -14.94 -1.67
C GLU A 204 -8.87 -14.26 -1.07
N LEU A 205 -8.80 -12.92 -1.09
CA LEU A 205 -7.75 -12.18 -0.39
C LEU A 205 -7.76 -12.43 1.11
N PHE A 206 -8.94 -12.41 1.73
CA PHE A 206 -9.12 -12.66 3.16
C PHE A 206 -8.63 -14.06 3.56
N ASP A 207 -8.82 -15.05 2.69
CA ASP A 207 -8.44 -16.45 2.91
C ASP A 207 -7.01 -16.79 2.40
N SER A 208 -6.31 -15.85 1.74
CA SER A 208 -5.05 -16.11 1.02
C SER A 208 -3.81 -16.33 1.91
N GLY A 209 -3.87 -15.96 3.19
CA GLY A 209 -2.72 -15.95 4.09
C GLY A 209 -1.69 -14.85 3.85
N LEU A 210 -1.93 -13.93 2.91
CA LEU A 210 -1.13 -12.72 2.73
C LEU A 210 -1.42 -11.68 3.82
N ASP A 211 -0.49 -10.75 4.03
CA ASP A 211 -0.81 -9.54 4.78
C ASP A 211 -1.74 -8.64 3.97
N PHE A 212 -2.90 -8.28 4.53
CA PHE A 212 -3.93 -7.54 3.80
C PHE A 212 -4.71 -6.52 4.64
N ILE A 213 -5.27 -5.53 3.93
CA ILE A 213 -6.38 -4.69 4.39
C ILE A 213 -7.47 -4.74 3.32
N THR A 214 -8.69 -5.12 3.69
CA THR A 214 -9.83 -5.22 2.78
C THR A 214 -11.14 -4.75 3.44
N CYS A 215 -12.22 -4.69 2.67
CA CYS A 215 -13.58 -4.48 3.14
C CYS A 215 -14.53 -5.48 2.47
N LEU A 216 -15.10 -6.42 3.24
CA LEU A 216 -15.96 -7.46 2.67
C LEU A 216 -17.26 -6.89 2.08
N GLY A 217 -17.88 -7.63 1.17
CA GLY A 217 -19.08 -7.19 0.45
C GLY A 217 -18.77 -6.40 -0.83
N ARG A 218 -19.69 -5.54 -1.29
CA ARG A 218 -19.56 -4.84 -2.60
C ARG A 218 -18.89 -3.47 -2.54
N LYS A 219 -18.90 -2.84 -1.35
CA LYS A 219 -18.32 -1.51 -1.11
C LYS A 219 -16.79 -1.55 -1.24
N GLY A 220 -16.21 -0.41 -1.57
CA GLY A 220 -14.79 -0.26 -1.85
C GLY A 220 -14.56 1.00 -2.69
N GLY A 221 -13.54 1.00 -3.53
CA GLY A 221 -13.31 2.05 -4.51
C GLY A 221 -11.94 2.71 -4.37
N SER A 222 -11.58 3.50 -5.38
CA SER A 222 -10.32 4.27 -5.39
C SER A 222 -10.20 5.18 -4.17
N THR A 223 -11.29 5.84 -3.75
CA THR A 223 -11.30 6.69 -2.54
C THR A 223 -10.94 5.90 -1.29
N VAL A 224 -11.54 4.72 -1.09
CA VAL A 224 -11.24 3.84 0.05
C VAL A 224 -9.79 3.38 0.01
N ALA A 225 -9.32 2.95 -1.16
CA ALA A 225 -7.95 2.46 -1.34
C ALA A 225 -6.91 3.56 -1.01
N VAL A 226 -7.14 4.78 -1.50
CA VAL A 226 -6.30 5.95 -1.22
C VAL A 226 -6.34 6.31 0.27
N SER A 227 -7.52 6.29 0.89
CA SER A 227 -7.68 6.56 2.32
C SER A 227 -6.92 5.58 3.19
N VAL A 228 -7.00 4.28 2.87
CA VAL A 228 -6.24 3.23 3.58
C VAL A 228 -4.74 3.42 3.34
N ALA A 229 -4.29 3.54 2.09
CA ALA A 229 -2.88 3.67 1.75
C ALA A 229 -2.24 4.89 2.44
N ASN A 230 -2.86 6.06 2.36
CA ASN A 230 -2.40 7.26 3.05
C ASN A 230 -2.47 7.12 4.58
N GLY A 231 -3.44 6.37 5.11
CA GLY A 231 -3.50 6.02 6.54
C GLY A 231 -2.27 5.24 6.98
N VAL A 232 -1.87 4.20 6.23
CA VAL A 232 -0.65 3.42 6.53
C VAL A 232 0.60 4.29 6.44
N VAL A 233 0.67 5.21 5.46
CA VAL A 233 1.77 6.20 5.36
C VAL A 233 1.84 7.09 6.60
N ILE A 234 0.69 7.56 7.10
CA ILE A 234 0.64 8.38 8.32
C ILE A 234 1.06 7.58 9.55
N GLU A 235 0.63 6.33 9.69
CA GLU A 235 1.09 5.45 10.77
C GLU A 235 2.62 5.22 10.69
N ALA A 236 3.19 5.09 9.49
CA ALA A 236 4.64 5.00 9.31
C ALA A 236 5.39 6.27 9.74
N LEU A 237 4.76 7.44 9.65
CA LEU A 237 5.28 8.75 10.12
C LEU A 237 5.21 8.92 11.64
N GLY A 238 4.76 7.91 12.40
CA GLY A 238 4.53 8.00 13.84
C GLY A 238 3.07 8.20 14.22
N GLY A 239 2.14 8.08 13.27
CA GLY A 239 0.71 8.20 13.50
C GLY A 239 0.21 9.64 13.63
N ILE A 240 -1.02 9.78 14.11
CA ILE A 240 -1.57 11.09 14.48
C ILE A 240 -1.01 11.44 15.85
N ASN A 241 -0.04 12.36 15.90
CA ASN A 241 0.50 12.87 17.15
C ASN A 241 -0.63 13.52 17.97
N ALA A 242 -1.04 12.87 19.06
CA ALA A 242 -2.06 13.38 19.97
C ALA A 242 -1.66 14.69 20.67
N ASN A 243 -0.35 15.01 20.69
CA ASN A 243 0.24 16.13 21.42
C ASN A 243 0.73 17.29 20.54
N ALA A 244 0.33 17.36 19.26
CA ALA A 244 0.50 18.56 18.44
C ALA A 244 -0.73 19.46 18.63
N GLY A 245 -0.74 20.22 19.72
CA GLY A 245 -1.80 21.16 20.09
C GLY A 245 -1.76 21.46 21.57
#